data_AF-A0A432GQK7-F1
#
_entry.id   AF-A0A432GQK7-F1
#
_cell.length_a   1.000
_cell.length_b   1.000
_cell.length_c   1.000
_cell.angle_alpha   90.00
_cell.angle_beta   90.00
_cell.angle_gamma   90.00
#
_symmetry.space_group_name_H-M   'P 1'
#
loop_
_entity.id
_entity.type
_entity.pdbx_description
1 polymer ?
#
loop_
_entity_poly.entity_id
_entity_poly.type
_entity_poly.pdbx_seq_one_letter_code
_entity_poly.pdbx_strand_id
1 'polypeptide(L)'
;GSLMMGFLSVWLLERASLAPEWRAAILIGFLGAFTTFSTFSLETFSLIEDGALIRATLNMGGSVLLCVTAAWAGIVIGRSL
;
A
#
# COMPACT_ATOMS: atom_id res chain seq x y z
N GLY A 1 2.36 -4.03 -3.21
CA GLY A 1 2.11 -2.57 -3.25
C GLY A 1 2.84 -1.86 -2.13
N SER A 2 2.31 -1.94 -0.91
CA SER A 2 2.73 -1.10 0.23
C SER A 2 4.23 -1.21 0.58
N LEU A 3 4.86 -2.39 0.49
CA LEU A 3 6.31 -2.54 0.70
C LEU A 3 7.13 -1.74 -0.31
N MET A 4 6.83 -1.90 -1.61
CA MET A 4 7.49 -1.12 -2.65
C MET A 4 7.23 0.37 -2.48
N MET A 5 6.02 0.75 -2.04
CA MET A 5 5.69 2.15 -1.80
C MET A 5 6.54 2.75 -0.68
N GLY A 6 6.69 2.02 0.43
CA GLY A 6 7.57 2.39 1.52
C GLY A 6 9.03 2.54 1.08
N PHE A 7 9.57 1.53 0.38
CA PHE A 7 10.95 1.56 -0.11
C PHE A 7 11.21 2.71 -1.09
N LEU A 8 10.39 2.83 -2.13
CA LEU A 8 10.55 3.84 -3.17
C LEU A 8 10.30 5.24 -2.62
N SER A 9 9.42 5.42 -1.63
CA SER A 9 9.22 6.72 -1.01
C SER A 9 10.52 7.25 -0.42
N VAL A 10 11.27 6.43 0.32
CA VAL A 10 12.57 6.81 0.88
C VAL A 10 13.59 7.03 -0.23
N TRP A 11 13.75 6.06 -1.13
CA TRP A 11 14.79 6.13 -2.15
C TRP A 11 14.60 7.32 -3.12
N LEU A 12 13.36 7.58 -3.54
CA LEU A 12 13.05 8.67 -4.47
C LEU A 12 13.06 10.06 -3.80
N LEU A 13 12.68 10.17 -2.54
CA LEU A 13 12.61 11.46 -1.83
C LEU A 13 13.96 11.86 -1.23
N GLU A 14 14.69 10.90 -0.66
CA GLU A 14 15.91 11.16 0.11
C GLU A 14 17.19 11.01 -0.74
N ARG A 15 17.22 10.10 -1.72
CA ARG A 15 18.44 9.80 -2.49
C ARG A 15 18.38 10.23 -3.95
N ALA A 16 17.22 10.13 -4.60
CA ALA A 16 17.10 10.47 -6.01
C ALA A 16 16.88 11.97 -6.23
N SER A 17 17.74 12.62 -7.02
CA SER A 17 17.56 14.00 -7.50
C SER A 17 16.60 14.07 -8.71
N LEU A 18 15.46 13.38 -8.63
CA LEU A 18 14.43 13.39 -9.66
C LEU A 18 13.50 14.58 -9.49
N ALA A 19 12.98 15.10 -10.60
CA ALA A 19 11.96 16.13 -10.59
C ALA A 19 10.69 15.61 -9.87
N PRO A 20 9.95 16.49 -9.16
CA PRO A 20 8.75 16.10 -8.41
C PRO A 20 7.70 15.34 -9.24
N GLU A 21 7.59 15.67 -10.53
CA GLU A 21 6.65 15.04 -11.48
C GLU A 21 6.93 13.55 -11.65
N TRP A 22 8.21 13.16 -11.78
CA TRP A 22 8.59 11.75 -11.90
C TRP A 22 8.34 10.97 -10.62
N ARG A 23 8.54 11.60 -9.45
CA ARG A 23 8.20 10.99 -8.16
C ARG A 23 6.70 10.73 -8.06
N ALA A 24 5.88 11.70 -8.47
CA ALA A 24 4.43 11.56 -8.50
C ALA A 24 3.98 10.49 -9.51
N ALA A 25 4.57 10.46 -10.71
CA ALA A 25 4.24 9.46 -11.72
C ALA A 25 4.51 8.03 -11.23
N ILE A 26 5.60 7.79 -10.50
CA ILE A 26 5.96 6.46 -9.99
C ILE A 26 5.12 6.10 -8.76
N LEU A 27 5.09 6.97 -7.74
CA LEU A 27 4.43 6.68 -6.47
C LEU A 27 2.90 6.73 -6.62
N ILE A 28 2.38 7.83 -7.14
CA ILE A 28 0.93 8.07 -7.23
C ILE A 28 0.35 7.40 -8.48
N GLY A 29 1.02 7.56 -9.63
CA GLY A 29 0.56 6.99 -10.90
C GLY A 29 0.68 5.48 -10.93
N PHE A 30 1.89 4.95 -11.08
CA PHE A 30 2.11 3.52 -11.28
C PHE A 30 1.76 2.69 -10.06
N LEU A 31 2.34 3.02 -8.89
CA LEU A 31 2.08 2.25 -7.67
C LEU A 31 0.64 2.41 -7.18
N GLY A 32 0.08 3.61 -7.29
CA GLY A 32 -1.33 3.85 -6.96
C GLY A 32 -2.27 3.07 -7.86
N ALA A 33 -2.03 3.03 -9.17
CA ALA A 33 -2.83 2.23 -10.10
C ALA A 33 -2.71 0.71 -9.83
N PHE A 34 -1.58 0.24 -9.32
CA PHE A 34 -1.39 -1.15 -8.93
C PHE A 34 -2.13 -1.54 -7.65
N THR A 35 -2.43 -0.60 -6.74
CA THR A 35 -3.13 -0.87 -5.47
C THR A 35 -4.54 -0.29 -5.47
N THR A 36 -5.55 -1.17 -5.49
CA THR A 36 -6.96 -0.77 -5.51
C THR A 36 -7.65 -0.93 -4.14
N PHE A 37 -7.94 0.18 -3.47
CA PHE A 37 -8.73 0.17 -2.22
C PHE A 37 -10.22 -0.05 -2.47
N SER A 38 -10.73 0.35 -3.65
CA SER A 38 -12.14 0.19 -4.01
C SER A 38 -12.52 -1.28 -4.17
N THR A 39 -11.68 -2.09 -4.81
CA THR A 39 -11.90 -3.54 -4.93
C THR A 39 -11.94 -4.23 -3.56
N PHE A 40 -10.96 -3.92 -2.69
CA PHE A 40 -10.94 -4.42 -1.31
C PHE A 40 -12.22 -4.07 -0.54
N SER A 41 -12.76 -2.87 -0.75
CA SER A 41 -13.98 -2.41 -0.08
C SER A 41 -15.21 -3.19 -0.55
N LEU A 42 -15.33 -3.45 -1.86
CA LEU A 42 -16.41 -4.23 -2.44
C LEU A 42 -16.37 -5.70 -1.98
N GLU A 43 -15.19 -6.31 -1.95
CA GLU A 43 -15.02 -7.69 -1.44
C GLU A 43 -15.39 -7.79 0.05
N THR A 44 -14.94 -6.82 0.84
CA THR A 44 -15.27 -6.77 2.27
C THR A 44 -16.77 -6.56 2.48
N PHE A 45 -17.41 -5.73 1.66
CA PHE A 45 -18.85 -5.52 1.72
C PHE A 45 -19.64 -6.77 1.31
N SER A 46 -19.23 -7.48 0.26
CA SER A 46 -19.82 -8.76 -0.13
C SER A 46 -19.77 -9.79 1.01
N LEU A 47 -18.66 -9.86 1.75
CA LEU A 47 -18.55 -10.74 2.93
C LEU A 47 -19.52 -10.34 4.06
N ILE A 48 -19.84 -9.04 4.18
CA ILE A 48 -20.82 -8.55 5.16
C ILE A 48 -22.23 -8.94 4.71
N GLU A 49 -22.56 -8.77 3.43
CA GLU A 49 -23.86 -9.18 2.86
C GLU A 49 -24.09 -10.70 2.99
N ASP A 50 -23.05 -11.50 2.83
CA ASP A 50 -23.09 -12.96 3.02
C ASP A 50 -23.19 -13.38 4.50
N GLY A 51 -23.24 -12.43 5.45
CA GLY A 51 -23.26 -12.69 6.89
C GLY A 51 -21.93 -13.20 7.46
N ALA A 52 -20.86 -13.24 6.66
CA ALA A 52 -19.54 -13.75 7.02
C ALA A 52 -18.70 -12.71 7.79
N LEU A 53 -19.24 -12.17 8.88
CA LEU A 53 -18.66 -11.05 9.64
C LEU A 53 -17.22 -11.32 10.11
N ILE A 54 -16.93 -12.54 10.59
CA ILE A 54 -15.56 -12.89 11.03
C ILE A 54 -14.57 -12.75 9.87
N ARG A 55 -14.93 -13.21 8.66
CA ARG A 55 -14.07 -13.10 7.47
C ARG A 55 -13.94 -11.65 7.04
N ALA A 56 -15.02 -10.87 7.07
CA ALA A 56 -14.98 -9.45 6.76
C ALA A 56 -14.04 -8.68 7.70
N THR A 57 -14.15 -8.91 9.01
CA THR A 57 -13.28 -8.26 10.01
C THR A 57 -11.82 -8.69 9.87
N LEU A 58 -11.56 -9.99 9.65
CA LEU A 58 -10.20 -10.48 9.41
C LEU A 58 -9.61 -9.91 8.13
N ASN A 59 -10.39 -9.85 7.04
CA ASN A 59 -9.95 -9.26 5.79
C ASN A 59 -9.59 -7.78 5.99
N MET A 60 -10.47 -7.03 6.66
CA MET A 60 -10.28 -5.60 6.88
C MET A 60 -9.09 -5.32 7.80
N GLY A 61 -9.08 -5.90 9.01
CA GLY A 61 -8.01 -5.68 9.98
C GLY A 61 -6.69 -6.27 9.53
N GLY A 62 -6.70 -7.49 9.00
CA GLY A 62 -5.51 -8.18 8.50
C GLY A 62 -4.87 -7.44 7.33
N SER A 63 -5.66 -6.99 6.35
CA SER A 63 -5.13 -6.25 5.21
C SER A 63 -4.52 -4.91 5.63
N VAL A 64 -5.17 -4.16 6.51
CA VAL A 64 -4.62 -2.88 7.01
C VAL A 64 -3.30 -3.10 7.75
N LEU A 65 -3.27 -4.07 8.69
CA LEU A 65 -2.06 -4.38 9.45
C LEU A 65 -0.91 -4.85 8.55
N LEU A 66 -1.18 -5.77 7.62
CA LEU A 66 -0.18 -6.25 6.67
C LEU A 66 0.33 -5.13 5.76
N CYS A 67 -0.55 -4.27 5.26
CA CYS A 67 -0.15 -3.15 4.41
C CYS A 67 0.73 -2.14 5.15
N VAL A 68 0.35 -1.77 6.38
CA VAL A 68 1.11 -0.80 7.18
C VAL A 68 2.47 -1.37 7.60
N THR A 69 2.51 -2.63 8.07
CA THR A 69 3.77 -3.29 8.44
C THR A 69 4.69 -3.50 7.23
N ALA A 70 4.13 -3.84 6.07
CA ALA A 70 4.88 -3.96 4.82
C ALA A 70 5.45 -2.60 4.37
N ALA A 71 4.66 -1.52 4.44
CA ALA A 71 5.15 -0.17 4.14
C ALA A 71 6.27 0.26 5.09
N TRP A 72 6.10 0.02 6.39
CA TRP A 72 7.13 0.30 7.39
C TRP A 72 8.41 -0.48 7.11
N ALA A 73 8.32 -1.79 6.83
CA ALA A 73 9.47 -2.61 6.46
C ALA A 73 10.17 -2.06 5.20
N GLY A 74 9.39 -1.67 4.18
CA GLY A 74 9.93 -1.02 2.98
C GLY A 74 10.71 0.26 3.29
N ILE A 75 10.18 1.12 4.15
CA ILE A 75 10.85 2.35 4.60
C ILE A 75 12.17 2.03 5.31
N VAL A 76 12.16 1.07 6.24
CA VAL A 76 13.38 0.66 6.97
C VAL A 76 14.45 0.15 6.02
N ILE A 77 14.06 -0.72 5.07
CA ILE A 77 14.97 -1.25 4.05
C ILE A 77 15.52 -0.10 3.20
N GLY A 78 14.64 0.82 2.75
CA GLY A 78 15.03 1.96 1.92
C GLY A 78 16.00 2.92 2.59
N ARG A 79 15.97 3.04 3.93
CA ARG A 79 16.92 3.86 4.69
C ARG A 79 18.25 3.15 4.93
N SER A 80 18.24 1.82 5.01
CA SER A 80 19.44 1.01 5.26
C SER A 80 20.35 0.85 4.04
N LEU A 81 19.81 1.11 2.84
CA LEU A 81 20.52 1.13 1.56
C LEU A 81 20.78 2.57 1.14
#